data_AF-A0A8E1RJD0-F1
#
_entry.id   AF-A0A8E1RJD0-F1
#
_cell.length_a   1.000
_cell.length_b   1.000
_cell.length_c   1.000
_cell.angle_alpha   90.00
_cell.angle_beta   90.00
_cell.angle_gamma   90.00
#
_symmetry.space_group_name_H-M   'P 1'
#
loop_
_entity.id
_entity.type
_entity.pdbx_description
1 polymer ?
#
loop_
_entity_poly.entity_id
_entity_poly.type
_entity_poly.pdbx_seq_one_letter_code
_entity_poly.pdbx_strand_id
1 'polypeptide(L)'
;MLNTFLAYIPIELSFHIDVGKPKNGLLFWVIIIIWLLFYPNTPYLLTDLFHLSLLNPYGINGLLRLDDVMWFKFALLLISTLFSTLLGLWGLDTVANAITARIHAKHILIKHTVVVGLTILTSIGIFIGRFLRIHTVYLFLTPELFIRPLMNMWSRPAVVFIVLLTIVQLVFYYTLKLIQNPRK
;
A
#
# COMPACT_ATOMS: atom_id res chain seq x y z
N MET A 1 0.69 13.81 -8.09
CA MET A 1 1.30 14.81 -7.18
C MET A 1 0.88 14.55 -5.73
N LEU A 2 -0.38 14.75 -5.34
CA LEU A 2 -0.82 14.52 -3.95
C LEU A 2 -0.68 13.06 -3.47
N ASN A 3 -1.08 12.09 -4.31
CA ASN A 3 -0.97 10.65 -3.96
C ASN A 3 0.49 10.21 -3.75
N THR A 4 1.43 10.78 -4.50
CA THR A 4 2.87 10.49 -4.38
C THR A 4 3.44 11.04 -3.08
N PHE A 5 3.02 12.23 -2.66
CA PHE A 5 3.39 12.80 -1.36
C PHE A 5 2.82 11.99 -0.20
N LEU A 6 1.54 11.58 -0.28
CA LEU A 6 0.92 10.72 0.73
C LEU A 6 1.57 9.33 0.81
N ALA A 7 2.08 8.80 -0.31
CA ALA A 7 2.84 7.55 -0.35
C ALA A 7 4.25 7.65 0.24
N TYR A 8 4.80 8.86 0.40
CA TYR A 8 6.10 9.09 1.04
C TYR A 8 6.04 9.00 2.56
N ILE A 9 4.94 9.47 3.18
CA ILE A 9 4.73 9.44 4.64
C ILE A 9 4.95 8.05 5.27
N PRO A 10 4.35 6.94 4.78
CA PRO A 10 4.54 5.63 5.39
C PRO A 10 5.98 5.11 5.21
N ILE A 11 6.66 5.50 4.13
CA ILE A 11 8.07 5.14 3.89
C ILE A 11 8.94 5.80 4.95
N GLU A 12 8.76 7.10 5.18
CA GLU A 12 9.50 7.83 6.22
C GLU A 12 9.24 7.27 7.62
N LEU A 13 7.98 6.97 7.94
CA LEU A 13 7.61 6.33 9.21
C LEU A 13 8.25 4.95 9.38
N SER A 14 8.40 4.19 8.28
CA SER A 14 9.05 2.87 8.33
C SER A 14 10.52 2.95 8.76
N PHE A 15 11.22 4.03 8.45
CA PHE A 15 12.61 4.25 8.91
C PHE A 15 12.71 4.54 10.42
N HIS A 16 11.61 5.01 11.03
CA HIS A 16 11.55 5.33 12.46
C HIS A 16 11.07 4.15 13.32
N ILE A 17 10.57 3.08 12.70
CA ILE A 17 10.14 1.85 13.36
C ILE A 17 11.23 0.80 13.19
N ASP A 18 11.77 0.28 14.30
CA ASP A 18 12.76 -0.79 14.28
C ASP A 18 12.54 -1.74 15.47
N VAL A 19 13.19 -2.91 15.44
CA VAL A 19 13.11 -4.00 16.43
C VAL A 19 13.36 -3.51 17.88
N GLY A 20 14.00 -2.36 18.08
CA GLY A 20 14.24 -1.74 19.39
C GLY A 20 13.74 -0.31 19.56
N LYS A 21 13.03 0.26 18.58
CA LYS A 21 12.60 1.67 18.61
C LYS A 21 11.17 1.87 18.07
N PRO A 22 10.36 2.74 18.72
CA PRO A 22 10.63 3.43 19.98
C PRO A 22 10.57 2.53 21.23
N LYS A 23 11.36 2.87 22.26
CA LYS A 23 11.40 2.13 23.55
C LYS A 23 10.06 2.14 24.29
N ASN A 24 9.24 3.17 24.09
CA ASN A 24 7.94 3.29 24.74
C ASN A 24 6.90 2.37 24.07
N GLY A 25 6.28 1.52 24.90
CA GLY A 25 5.15 0.64 24.60
C GLY A 25 4.07 1.28 23.73
N LEU A 26 3.50 2.36 24.24
CA LEU A 26 2.37 3.07 23.65
C LEU A 26 2.75 3.80 22.36
N LEU A 27 3.88 4.52 22.38
CA LEU A 27 4.33 5.29 21.21
C LEU A 27 4.56 4.41 19.98
N PHE A 28 5.12 3.21 20.18
CA PHE A 28 5.30 2.22 19.11
C PHE A 28 3.97 1.84 18.44
N TRP A 29 2.94 1.53 19.24
CA TRP A 29 1.64 1.14 18.71
C TRP A 29 0.92 2.29 18.03
N VAL A 30 1.03 3.52 18.57
CA VAL A 30 0.49 4.72 17.92
C VAL A 30 1.13 4.93 16.55
N ILE A 31 2.46 4.82 16.47
CA ILE A 31 3.19 4.96 15.19
C ILE A 31 2.80 3.86 14.20
N ILE A 32 2.62 2.62 14.65
CA ILE A 32 2.13 1.53 13.78
C ILE A 32 0.73 1.82 13.24
N ILE A 33 -0.18 2.31 14.08
CA ILE A 33 -1.54 2.66 13.65
C ILE A 33 -1.48 3.77 12.59
N ILE A 34 -0.70 4.82 12.83
CA ILE A 34 -0.50 5.90 11.87
C ILE A 34 0.12 5.35 10.58
N TRP A 35 1.18 4.53 10.69
CA TRP A 35 1.81 3.89 9.55
C TRP A 35 0.79 3.07 8.74
N LEU A 36 -0.04 2.27 9.40
CA LEU A 36 -1.06 1.43 8.77
C LEU A 36 -2.17 2.24 8.09
N LEU A 37 -2.49 3.43 8.59
CA LEU A 37 -3.43 4.35 7.94
C LEU A 37 -2.86 4.94 6.65
N PHE A 38 -1.56 5.24 6.62
CA PHE A 38 -0.90 5.85 5.46
C PHE A 38 -0.31 4.83 4.48
N TYR A 39 0.03 3.62 4.94
CA TYR A 39 0.63 2.57 4.14
C TYR A 39 -0.17 2.21 2.89
N PRO A 40 -1.52 2.10 2.91
CA PRO A 40 -2.30 1.78 1.73
C PRO A 40 -1.98 2.69 0.54
N ASN A 41 -1.57 3.95 0.78
CA ASN A 41 -1.22 4.91 -0.27
C ASN A 41 -0.02 4.48 -1.12
N THR A 42 0.84 3.59 -0.61
CA THR A 42 2.02 3.12 -1.34
C THR A 42 1.65 2.10 -2.44
N PRO A 43 1.05 0.92 -2.14
CA PRO A 43 0.50 0.04 -3.16
C PRO A 43 -0.69 0.65 -3.93
N TYR A 44 -1.35 1.67 -3.38
CA TYR A 44 -2.38 2.43 -4.10
C TYR A 44 -1.87 3.02 -5.43
N LEU A 45 -0.59 3.42 -5.51
CA LEU A 45 -0.02 3.93 -6.75
C LEU A 45 -0.04 2.90 -7.90
N LEU A 46 -0.07 1.60 -7.62
CA LEU A 46 -0.26 0.57 -8.65
C LEU A 46 -1.60 0.75 -9.38
N THR A 47 -2.64 1.15 -8.65
CA THR A 47 -3.94 1.46 -9.25
C THR A 47 -3.95 2.82 -9.96
N ASP A 48 -3.01 3.72 -9.66
CA ASP A 48 -2.87 4.97 -10.42
C ASP A 48 -2.32 4.71 -11.83
N LEU A 49 -1.72 3.54 -12.13
CA LEU A 49 -1.34 3.15 -13.49
C LEU A 49 -2.52 3.11 -14.46
N PHE A 50 -3.77 3.00 -13.98
CA PHE A 50 -4.94 3.18 -14.84
C PHE A 50 -5.00 4.59 -15.48
N HIS A 51 -4.36 5.61 -14.91
CA HIS A 51 -4.24 6.93 -15.55
C HIS A 51 -3.41 6.89 -16.83
N LEU A 52 -2.60 5.84 -17.08
CA LEU A 52 -1.95 5.64 -18.37
C LEU A 52 -2.97 5.47 -19.51
N SER A 53 -4.16 4.95 -19.23
CA SER A 53 -5.23 4.87 -20.23
C SER A 53 -5.68 6.26 -20.69
N LEU A 54 -5.62 7.27 -19.82
CA LEU A 54 -5.99 8.65 -20.15
C LEU A 54 -4.97 9.34 -21.07
N LEU A 55 -3.76 8.78 -21.20
CA LEU A 55 -2.76 9.29 -22.11
C LEU A 55 -3.10 9.02 -23.59
N ASN A 56 -4.11 8.18 -23.88
CA ASN A 56 -4.52 7.80 -25.23
C ASN A 56 -3.31 7.38 -26.11
N PRO A 57 -2.62 6.28 -25.73
CA PRO A 57 -1.34 5.91 -26.32
C PRO A 57 -1.42 5.47 -27.79
N TYR A 58 -2.61 5.12 -28.28
CA TYR A 58 -2.81 4.63 -29.65
C TYR A 58 -3.25 5.75 -30.59
N GLY A 59 -2.62 5.83 -31.76
CA GLY A 59 -3.02 6.69 -32.87
C GLY A 59 -4.11 6.06 -33.74
N ILE A 60 -4.58 6.82 -34.74
CA ILE A 60 -5.64 6.39 -35.69
C ILE A 60 -5.22 5.14 -36.48
N ASN A 61 -3.92 4.93 -36.65
CA ASN A 61 -3.30 3.77 -37.29
C ASN A 61 -3.14 2.55 -36.37
N GLY A 62 -3.62 2.61 -35.12
CA GLY A 62 -3.43 1.56 -34.12
C GLY A 62 -2.01 1.42 -33.58
N LEU A 63 -1.09 2.31 -34.00
CA LEU A 63 0.30 2.33 -33.51
C LEU A 63 0.43 3.22 -32.27
N LEU A 64 1.47 2.95 -31.48
CA LEU A 64 1.85 3.80 -30.35
C LEU A 64 2.25 5.19 -30.85
N ARG A 65 1.68 6.21 -30.23
CA ARG A 65 2.02 7.60 -30.49
C ARG A 65 3.42 7.88 -29.96
N LEU A 66 4.29 8.35 -30.84
CA LEU A 66 5.61 8.84 -30.46
C LEU A 66 5.49 10.33 -30.10
N ASP A 67 4.99 10.61 -28.90
CA ASP A 67 4.81 11.96 -28.35
C ASP A 67 5.68 12.14 -27.11
N ASP A 68 6.58 13.12 -27.14
CA ASP A 68 7.58 13.32 -26.09
C ASP A 68 6.94 13.59 -24.72
N VAL A 69 5.84 14.35 -24.68
CA VAL A 69 5.13 14.70 -23.45
C VAL A 69 4.42 13.49 -22.86
N MET A 70 3.84 12.64 -23.70
CA MET A 70 3.23 11.37 -23.30
C MET A 70 4.27 10.43 -22.67
N TRP A 71 5.38 10.20 -23.36
CA TRP A 71 6.44 9.30 -22.89
C TRP A 71 7.09 9.82 -21.60
N PHE A 72 7.26 11.14 -21.47
CA PHE A 72 7.73 11.76 -20.23
C PHE A 72 6.76 11.52 -19.06
N LYS A 73 5.45 11.74 -19.25
CA LYS A 73 4.42 11.48 -18.23
C LYS A 73 4.34 10.00 -17.86
N PHE A 74 4.44 9.11 -18.85
CA PHE A 74 4.49 7.67 -18.66
C PHE A 74 5.68 7.26 -17.80
N ALA A 75 6.89 7.71 -18.16
CA ALA A 75 8.10 7.41 -17.41
C ALA A 75 8.03 7.91 -15.97
N LEU A 76 7.54 9.14 -15.76
CA LEU A 76 7.40 9.72 -14.42
C LEU A 76 6.44 8.90 -13.54
N LEU A 77 5.28 8.49 -14.09
CA LEU A 77 4.31 7.68 -13.36
C LEU A 77 4.86 6.29 -13.04
N LEU A 78 5.56 5.66 -13.98
CA LEU A 78 6.18 4.35 -13.81
C LEU A 78 7.25 4.37 -12.72
N ILE A 79 8.20 5.30 -12.81
CA ILE A 79 9.29 5.43 -11.84
C ILE A 79 8.72 5.68 -10.45
N SER A 80 7.79 6.63 -10.32
CA SER A 80 7.17 6.95 -9.03
C SER A 80 6.43 5.76 -8.44
N THR A 81 5.64 5.05 -9.27
CA THR A 81 4.85 3.90 -8.83
C THR A 81 5.74 2.73 -8.41
N LEU A 82 6.74 2.37 -9.22
CA LEU A 82 7.65 1.27 -8.92
C LEU A 82 8.49 1.57 -7.67
N PHE A 83 9.08 2.76 -7.62
CA PHE A 83 9.95 3.16 -6.50
C PHE A 83 9.18 3.18 -5.18
N SER A 84 8.03 3.85 -5.15
CA SER A 84 7.18 3.87 -3.96
C SER A 84 6.74 2.47 -3.56
N THR A 85 6.26 1.64 -4.50
CA THR A 85 5.80 0.27 -4.20
C THR A 85 6.91 -0.58 -3.58
N LEU A 86 8.11 -0.56 -4.15
CA LEU A 86 9.26 -1.33 -3.63
C LEU A 86 9.67 -0.87 -2.23
N LEU A 87 9.78 0.44 -2.00
CA LEU A 87 10.10 0.99 -0.68
C LEU A 87 9.00 0.71 0.35
N GLY A 88 7.73 0.75 -0.06
CA GLY A 88 6.61 0.36 0.79
C GLY A 88 6.70 -1.11 1.19
N LEU A 89 6.99 -2.00 0.27
CA LEU A 89 7.13 -3.43 0.59
C LEU A 89 8.32 -3.69 1.53
N TRP A 90 9.42 -2.97 1.35
CA TRP A 90 10.54 -2.99 2.30
C TRP A 90 10.10 -2.52 3.69
N GLY A 91 9.38 -1.39 3.77
CA GLY A 91 8.84 -0.88 5.03
C GLY A 91 7.89 -1.85 5.72
N LEU A 92 7.06 -2.57 4.96
CA LEU A 92 6.19 -3.62 5.48
C LEU A 92 6.99 -4.78 6.08
N ASP A 93 8.10 -5.18 5.48
CA ASP A 93 8.96 -6.21 6.08
C ASP A 93 9.56 -5.72 7.41
N THR A 94 10.06 -4.48 7.45
CA THR A 94 10.61 -3.86 8.65
C THR A 94 9.59 -3.78 9.78
N VAL A 95 8.37 -3.31 9.48
CA VAL A 95 7.28 -3.23 10.47
C VAL A 95 6.84 -4.63 10.92
N ALA A 96 6.72 -5.59 10.00
CA ALA A 96 6.40 -6.97 10.35
C ALA A 96 7.48 -7.60 11.26
N ASN A 97 8.76 -7.32 11.01
CA ASN A 97 9.86 -7.74 11.88
C ASN A 97 9.78 -7.09 13.26
N ALA A 98 9.54 -5.78 13.33
CA ALA A 98 9.43 -5.06 14.59
C ALA A 98 8.26 -5.56 15.44
N ILE A 99 7.10 -5.80 14.82
CA ILE A 99 5.92 -6.40 15.49
C ILE A 99 6.27 -7.79 16.01
N THR A 100 6.83 -8.66 15.16
CA THR A 100 7.15 -10.05 15.49
C THR A 100 8.16 -10.15 16.64
N ALA A 101 9.17 -9.28 16.64
CA ALA A 101 10.16 -9.22 17.71
C ALA A 101 9.54 -8.78 19.05
N ARG A 102 8.62 -7.82 19.03
CA ARG A 102 7.98 -7.32 20.26
C ARG A 102 7.02 -8.31 20.91
N ILE A 103 6.33 -9.11 20.10
CA ILE A 103 5.47 -10.19 20.59
C ILE A 103 6.28 -11.45 20.99
N HIS A 104 7.61 -11.37 20.99
CA HIS A 104 8.54 -12.47 21.32
C HIS A 104 8.31 -13.76 20.51
N ALA A 105 7.66 -13.64 19.36
CA ALA A 105 7.35 -14.76 18.49
C ALA A 105 8.57 -15.07 17.60
N LYS A 106 9.35 -16.10 17.96
CA LYS A 106 10.49 -16.54 17.12
C LYS A 106 10.06 -17.34 15.87
N HIS A 107 8.78 -17.67 15.73
CA HIS A 107 8.30 -18.49 14.63
C HIS A 107 8.13 -17.68 13.34
N ILE A 108 8.82 -18.14 12.29
CA ILE A 108 8.70 -17.62 10.92
C ILE A 108 7.25 -17.60 10.42
N LEU A 109 6.43 -18.56 10.85
CA LEU A 109 5.02 -18.65 10.51
C LEU A 109 4.21 -17.44 11.01
N ILE A 110 4.52 -16.95 12.22
CA ILE A 110 3.82 -15.79 12.80
C ILE A 110 4.12 -14.53 11.99
N LYS A 111 5.37 -14.35 11.54
CA LYS A 111 5.73 -13.25 10.62
C LYS A 111 4.91 -13.31 9.33
N HIS A 112 4.73 -14.50 8.75
CA HIS A 112 3.96 -14.65 7.52
C HIS A 112 2.48 -14.31 7.73
N THR A 113 1.89 -14.76 8.84
CA THR A 113 0.51 -14.40 9.21
C THR A 113 0.34 -12.90 9.40
N VAL A 114 1.28 -12.23 10.06
CA VAL A 114 1.26 -10.77 10.24
C VAL A 114 1.34 -10.06 8.88
N VAL A 115 2.25 -10.47 7.99
CA VAL A 115 2.36 -9.91 6.64
C VAL A 115 1.05 -10.07 5.86
N VAL A 116 0.46 -11.27 5.85
CA VAL A 116 -0.81 -11.53 5.16
C VAL A 116 -1.95 -10.69 5.75
N GLY A 117 -2.03 -10.59 7.08
CA GLY A 117 -3.01 -9.75 7.74
C GLY A 117 -2.87 -8.27 7.37
N LEU A 118 -1.63 -7.77 7.35
CA LEU A 118 -1.33 -6.40 6.92
C LEU A 118 -1.70 -6.18 5.45
N THR A 119 -1.34 -7.07 4.53
CA THR A 119 -1.65 -6.89 3.09
C THR A 119 -3.15 -6.96 2.79
N ILE A 120 -3.93 -7.73 3.55
CA ILE A 120 -5.39 -7.71 3.46
C ILE A 120 -5.93 -6.36 3.93
N LEU A 121 -5.47 -5.89 5.09
CA LEU A 121 -5.93 -4.63 5.67
C LEU A 121 -5.56 -3.43 4.79
N THR A 122 -4.41 -3.48 4.14
CA THR A 122 -3.99 -2.44 3.20
C THR A 122 -4.82 -2.49 1.92
N SER A 123 -5.16 -3.68 1.41
CA SER A 123 -6.06 -3.84 0.26
C SER A 123 -7.46 -3.30 0.54
N ILE A 124 -7.98 -3.50 1.75
CA ILE A 124 -9.22 -2.86 2.23
C ILE A 124 -9.06 -1.34 2.26
N GLY A 125 -7.94 -0.84 2.80
CA GLY A 125 -7.63 0.60 2.83
C GLY A 125 -7.59 1.24 1.43
N ILE A 126 -6.99 0.56 0.44
CA ILE A 126 -7.00 0.99 -0.97
C ILE A 126 -8.43 1.07 -1.49
N PHE A 127 -9.25 0.05 -1.24
CA PHE A 127 -10.64 0.02 -1.69
C PHE A 127 -11.44 1.20 -1.10
N ILE A 128 -11.30 1.44 0.20
CA ILE A 128 -11.93 2.57 0.88
C ILE A 128 -11.51 3.90 0.24
N GLY A 129 -10.21 4.10 0.04
CA GLY A 129 -9.67 5.32 -0.57
C GLY A 129 -10.15 5.55 -2.01
N ARG A 130 -10.24 4.48 -2.83
CA ARG A 130 -10.62 4.57 -4.25
C ARG A 130 -12.12 4.70 -4.49
N PHE A 131 -12.92 3.87 -3.83
CA PHE A 131 -14.33 3.69 -4.17
C PHE A 131 -15.26 4.40 -3.20
N LEU A 132 -14.95 4.38 -1.90
CA LEU A 132 -15.78 5.07 -0.91
C LEU A 132 -15.43 6.56 -0.80
N ARG A 133 -14.20 6.96 -1.20
CA ARG A 133 -13.69 8.35 -1.17
C ARG A 133 -14.10 9.10 0.11
N ILE A 134 -14.05 8.41 1.24
CA ILE A 134 -14.55 8.96 2.50
C ILE A 134 -13.57 10.04 2.94
N HIS A 135 -14.02 11.28 2.96
CA HIS A 135 -13.22 12.37 3.49
C HIS A 135 -13.06 12.18 5.00
N THR A 136 -11.84 12.33 5.52
CA THR A 136 -11.50 12.19 6.96
C THR A 136 -12.37 13.06 7.87
N VAL A 137 -12.94 14.13 7.32
CA VAL A 137 -13.90 15.05 7.96
C VAL A 137 -15.15 14.31 8.48
N TYR A 138 -15.61 13.26 7.78
CA TYR A 138 -16.78 12.47 8.20
C TYR A 138 -16.51 11.60 9.44
N LEU A 139 -15.26 11.26 9.71
CA LEU A 139 -14.87 10.49 10.91
C LEU A 139 -15.16 11.28 12.20
N PHE A 140 -15.03 12.61 12.15
CA PHE A 140 -15.18 13.49 13.31
C PHE A 140 -16.56 14.14 13.42
N LEU A 141 -17.24 14.39 12.29
CA LEU A 141 -18.54 15.06 12.29
C LEU A 141 -19.73 14.08 12.39
N THR A 142 -19.62 12.87 11.83
CA THR A 142 -20.74 11.91 11.74
C THR A 142 -20.24 10.45 11.61
N PRO A 143 -19.92 9.78 12.74
CA PRO A 143 -19.39 8.41 12.73
C PRO A 143 -20.31 7.39 12.03
N GLU A 144 -21.63 7.61 12.09
CA GLU A 144 -22.63 6.74 11.46
C GLU A 144 -22.56 6.76 9.92
N LEU A 145 -22.20 7.90 9.34
CA LEU A 145 -22.00 8.06 7.89
C LEU A 145 -20.69 7.41 7.42
N PHE A 146 -19.75 7.13 8.33
CA PHE A 146 -18.54 6.37 8.05
C PHE A 146 -18.76 4.86 8.18
N ILE A 147 -19.51 4.41 9.20
CA ILE A 147 -19.70 2.99 9.52
C ILE A 147 -20.66 2.31 8.53
N ARG A 148 -21.74 2.98 8.12
CA ARG A 148 -22.74 2.38 7.18
C ARG A 148 -22.12 1.98 5.83
N PRO A 149 -21.33 2.84 5.14
CA PRO A 149 -20.61 2.43 3.93
C PRO A 149 -19.64 1.28 4.16
N LEU A 150 -18.93 1.26 5.30
CA LEU A 150 -17.98 0.20 5.64
C LEU A 150 -18.66 -1.16 5.88
N MET A 151 -19.90 -1.16 6.38
CA MET A 151 -20.69 -2.38 6.52
C MET A 151 -21.34 -2.83 5.21
N ASN A 152 -21.71 -1.90 4.35
CA ASN A 152 -22.40 -2.20 3.09
C ASN A 152 -21.45 -2.41 1.90
N MET A 153 -20.14 -2.17 2.07
CA MET A 153 -19.17 -2.29 0.98
C MET A 153 -18.88 -3.74 0.54
N TRP A 154 -19.27 -4.75 1.33
CA TRP A 154 -18.96 -6.16 1.12
C TRP A 154 -19.79 -6.81 -0.01
N SER A 155 -19.73 -6.20 -1.20
CA SER A 155 -20.28 -6.73 -2.44
C SER A 155 -19.30 -7.71 -3.10
N ARG A 156 -19.79 -8.60 -3.98
CA ARG A 156 -18.92 -9.51 -4.75
C ARG A 156 -17.77 -8.79 -5.47
N PRO A 157 -17.97 -7.65 -6.18
CA PRO A 157 -16.88 -6.93 -6.83
C PRO A 157 -15.82 -6.39 -5.84
N ALA A 158 -16.24 -5.92 -4.66
CA ALA A 158 -15.33 -5.40 -3.65
C ALA A 158 -14.42 -6.51 -3.09
N VAL A 159 -15.00 -7.67 -2.78
CA VAL A 159 -14.24 -8.82 -2.29
C VAL A 159 -13.25 -9.31 -3.34
N VAL A 160 -13.67 -9.43 -4.61
CA VAL A 160 -12.78 -9.81 -5.71
C VAL A 160 -11.63 -8.81 -5.85
N PHE A 161 -11.90 -7.51 -5.80
CA PHE A 161 -10.86 -6.48 -5.83
C PHE A 161 -9.85 -6.64 -4.69
N ILE A 162 -10.32 -6.79 -3.45
CA ILE A 162 -9.47 -6.93 -2.26
C ILE A 162 -8.57 -8.17 -2.38
N VAL A 163 -9.13 -9.30 -2.81
CA VAL A 163 -8.38 -10.56 -3.00
C VAL A 163 -7.32 -10.39 -4.08
N LEU A 164 -7.66 -9.85 -5.25
CA LEU A 164 -6.72 -9.64 -6.34
C LEU A 164 -5.56 -8.71 -5.93
N LEU A 165 -5.88 -7.60 -5.26
CA LEU A 165 -4.85 -6.66 -4.78
C LEU A 165 -3.97 -7.28 -3.70
N THR A 166 -4.54 -8.12 -2.82
CA THR A 166 -3.77 -8.86 -1.82
C THR A 166 -2.81 -9.82 -2.50
N ILE A 167 -3.27 -10.58 -3.51
CA ILE A 167 -2.42 -11.51 -4.28
C ILE A 167 -1.28 -10.73 -4.95
N VAL A 168 -1.57 -9.61 -5.61
CA VAL A 168 -0.55 -8.79 -6.26
C VAL A 168 0.50 -8.33 -5.25
N GLN A 169 0.10 -7.78 -4.10
CA GLN A 169 1.02 -7.34 -3.05
C GLN A 169 1.87 -8.50 -2.51
N LEU A 170 1.29 -9.67 -2.28
CA LEU A 170 2.00 -10.85 -1.81
C LEU A 170 3.04 -11.33 -2.83
N VAL A 171 2.70 -11.36 -4.12
CA VAL A 171 3.65 -11.72 -5.19
C VAL A 171 4.86 -10.78 -5.14
N PHE A 172 4.64 -9.47 -5.15
CA PHE A 172 5.74 -8.51 -5.06
C PHE A 172 6.56 -8.67 -3.78
N TYR A 173 5.92 -8.87 -2.63
CA TYR A 173 6.60 -9.08 -1.34
C TYR A 173 7.50 -10.31 -1.37
N TYR A 174 7.00 -11.46 -1.82
CA TYR A 174 7.79 -12.70 -1.85
C TYR A 174 8.90 -12.65 -2.91
N THR A 175 8.68 -11.99 -4.05
CA THR A 175 9.74 -11.74 -5.03
C THR A 175 10.87 -10.90 -4.44
N LEU A 176 10.53 -9.81 -3.74
CA LEU A 176 11.51 -8.95 -3.08
C LEU A 176 12.29 -9.72 -2.01
N LYS A 177 11.61 -10.57 -1.25
CA LYS A 177 12.25 -11.43 -0.23
C LYS A 177 13.18 -12.48 -0.81
N LEU A 178 12.82 -13.05 -1.96
CA LEU A 178 13.68 -13.98 -2.70
C LEU A 178 14.98 -13.30 -3.15
N ILE A 179 14.89 -12.05 -3.61
CA ILE A 179 16.05 -11.26 -4.05
C ILE A 179 16.94 -10.86 -2.88
N GLN A 180 16.35 -10.51 -1.72
CA GLN A 180 17.10 -10.09 -0.52
C GLN A 180 17.75 -11.24 0.25
N ASN A 181 17.20 -12.45 0.13
CA ASN A 181 17.78 -13.67 0.68
C ASN A 181 18.15 -14.63 -0.45
N PRO A 182 19.13 -14.26 -1.31
CA PRO A 182 19.68 -15.21 -2.27
C PRO A 182 20.51 -16.19 -1.45
N ARG A 183 19.86 -17.25 -0.96
CA ARG A 183 20.37 -18.43 -0.25
C ARG A 183 21.81 -18.32 0.27
N LYS A 184 21.96 -18.27 1.60
CA LYS A 184 23.10 -18.95 2.25
C LYS A 184 23.12 -20.42 1.87
#